data_AF-A0A9X8DJ80-F1
#
_entry.id   AF-A0A9X8DJ80-F1
#
_cell.length_a   1.000
_cell.length_b   1.000
_cell.length_c   1.000
_cell.angle_alpha   90.00
_cell.angle_beta   90.00
_cell.angle_gamma   90.00
#
_symmetry.space_group_name_H-M   'P 1'
#
loop_
_entity.id
_entity.type
_entity.pdbx_description
1 polymer ?
#
loop_
_entity_poly.entity_id
_entity_poly.type
_entity_poly.pdbx_seq_one_letter_code
_entity_poly.pdbx_strand_id
1 'polypeptide(L)'
;RLKRFQGYWSRPYDDEIPLRLLHNSPDGEWAPEHDEGDADDELLSQELLPASSFVDRVLFPDGDLAYTNVESAVSKILNKRKQTDGEPEYLVLHADGNEYWTPRSRLVEYTSFITEYENSERVNKGLPPLRRSPRLAELDTEPTEVFQF
;
A
#
# COMPACT_ATOMS: atom_id res chain seq x y z
N ARG A 1 -41.47 -28.39 -17.40
CA ARG A 1 -40.77 -28.24 -18.71
C ARG A 1 -40.21 -26.82 -18.75
N LEU A 2 -38.89 -26.63 -18.58
CA LEU A 2 -38.28 -25.30 -18.55
C LEU A 2 -38.30 -24.66 -19.95
N LYS A 3 -38.57 -23.35 -20.01
CA LYS A 3 -38.53 -22.58 -21.26
C LYS A 3 -37.08 -22.45 -21.73
N ARG A 4 -36.88 -22.45 -23.06
CA ARG A 4 -35.56 -22.20 -23.66
C ARG A 4 -35.18 -20.73 -23.46
N PHE A 5 -33.94 -20.52 -23.03
CA PHE A 5 -33.33 -19.20 -22.96
C PHE A 5 -33.24 -18.57 -24.36
N GLN A 6 -33.59 -17.29 -24.47
CA GLN A 6 -33.51 -16.48 -25.70
C GLN A 6 -32.62 -15.24 -25.53
N GLY A 7 -31.66 -15.28 -24.60
CA GLY A 7 -30.65 -14.23 -24.50
C GLY A 7 -29.41 -14.56 -25.34
N TYR A 8 -28.59 -13.53 -25.58
CA TYR A 8 -27.26 -13.70 -26.15
C TYR A 8 -26.28 -14.08 -25.04
N TRP A 9 -25.41 -15.04 -25.32
CA TRP A 9 -24.29 -15.35 -24.45
C TRP A 9 -23.19 -14.31 -24.71
N SER A 10 -22.90 -13.44 -23.76
CA SER A 10 -21.66 -12.68 -23.76
C SER A 10 -20.52 -13.68 -23.50
N ARG A 11 -19.58 -13.80 -24.44
CA ARG A 11 -18.37 -14.60 -24.23
C ARG A 11 -17.57 -13.97 -23.08
N PRO A 12 -16.88 -14.77 -22.27
CA PRO A 12 -16.22 -14.27 -21.06
C PRO A 12 -15.00 -13.38 -21.34
N TYR A 13 -14.47 -13.34 -22.56
CA TYR A 13 -13.35 -12.48 -22.94
C TYR A 13 -13.55 -11.93 -24.37
N ASP A 14 -13.13 -10.69 -24.59
CA ASP A 14 -12.92 -10.13 -25.93
C ASP A 14 -11.61 -10.72 -26.46
N ASP A 15 -11.71 -11.66 -27.40
CA ASP A 15 -10.57 -12.21 -28.13
C ASP A 15 -10.04 -11.20 -29.19
N GLU A 16 -10.68 -10.03 -29.29
CA GLU A 16 -10.33 -8.96 -30.22
C GLU A 16 -9.16 -8.14 -29.67
N ILE A 17 -7.94 -8.59 -29.98
CA ILE A 17 -6.75 -7.77 -29.79
C ILE A 17 -6.84 -6.58 -30.76
N PRO A 18 -6.75 -5.32 -30.29
CA PRO A 18 -6.75 -4.15 -31.17
C PRO A 18 -5.71 -4.30 -32.28
N LEU A 19 -6.13 -4.13 -33.55
CA LEU A 19 -5.24 -4.23 -34.73
C LEU A 19 -3.98 -3.35 -34.66
N ARG A 20 -3.98 -2.31 -33.81
CA ARG A 20 -2.79 -1.47 -33.55
C ARG A 20 -1.67 -2.17 -32.77
N LEU A 21 -1.98 -3.29 -32.12
CA LEU A 21 -1.04 -4.13 -31.34
C LEU A 21 -0.58 -5.35 -32.16
N LEU A 22 -0.87 -5.35 -33.46
CA LEU A 22 -0.59 -6.42 -34.40
C LEU A 22 0.33 -5.86 -35.48
N HIS A 23 1.55 -6.36 -35.57
CA HIS A 23 2.52 -5.98 -36.60
C HIS A 23 2.56 -7.01 -37.73
N ASN A 24 2.85 -6.57 -38.97
CA ASN A 24 3.06 -7.47 -40.10
C ASN A 24 4.45 -8.11 -39.98
N SER A 25 4.51 -9.37 -39.58
CA SER A 25 5.71 -10.18 -39.77
C SER A 25 5.99 -10.34 -41.29
N PRO A 26 7.25 -10.39 -41.76
CA PRO A 26 7.58 -10.43 -43.19
C PRO A 26 6.98 -11.62 -43.96
N ASP A 27 6.52 -12.63 -43.22
CA ASP A 27 5.94 -13.90 -43.61
C ASP A 27 4.39 -13.94 -43.50
N GLY A 28 3.74 -12.83 -43.13
CA GLY A 28 2.30 -12.63 -43.30
C GLY A 28 1.38 -13.34 -42.30
N GLU A 29 1.92 -13.89 -41.21
CA GLU A 29 1.14 -14.42 -40.09
C GLU A 29 1.04 -13.39 -38.95
N TRP A 30 -0.18 -13.07 -38.53
CA TRP A 30 -0.48 -12.13 -37.47
C TRP A 30 -0.27 -12.82 -36.10
N ALA A 31 0.87 -12.57 -35.45
CA ALA A 31 1.16 -13.06 -34.10
C ALA A 31 1.24 -11.89 -33.10
N PRO A 32 0.83 -12.09 -31.83
CA PRO A 32 1.10 -11.12 -30.77
C PRO A 32 2.61 -10.97 -30.58
N GLU A 33 3.07 -9.75 -30.29
CA GLU A 33 4.46 -9.45 -30.00
C GLU A 33 4.97 -10.39 -28.90
N HIS A 34 5.89 -11.28 -29.26
CA HIS A 34 6.72 -11.97 -28.29
C HIS A 34 7.77 -10.94 -27.89
N ASP A 35 7.54 -10.27 -26.77
CA ASP A 35 8.45 -9.30 -26.16
C ASP A 35 9.75 -10.01 -25.76
N GLU A 36 10.68 -10.13 -26.71
CA GLU A 36 12.07 -10.42 -26.41
C GLU A 36 12.71 -9.15 -25.86
N GLY A 37 12.38 -8.83 -24.60
CA GLY A 37 13.05 -7.85 -23.75
C GLY A 37 13.47 -6.57 -24.48
N ASP A 38 12.49 -5.72 -24.78
CA ASP A 38 12.78 -4.43 -25.40
C ASP A 38 13.66 -3.57 -24.49
N ALA A 39 14.61 -2.82 -25.08
CA ALA A 39 15.54 -1.94 -24.37
C ALA A 39 14.86 -0.72 -23.71
N ASP A 40 13.53 -0.66 -23.77
CA ASP A 40 12.65 0.37 -23.22
C ASP A 40 12.37 0.20 -21.70
N ASP A 41 13.09 -0.70 -21.03
CA ASP A 41 13.29 -0.68 -19.56
C ASP A 41 13.85 0.68 -19.05
N GLU A 42 14.31 1.53 -19.96
CA GLU A 42 14.73 2.91 -19.69
C GLU A 42 13.59 3.79 -19.13
N LEU A 43 12.31 3.49 -19.43
CA LEU A 43 11.15 4.24 -18.93
C LEU A 43 10.93 4.14 -17.41
N LEU A 44 11.55 3.16 -16.75
CA LEU A 44 11.53 3.00 -15.29
C LEU A 44 12.91 3.19 -14.66
N SER A 45 13.83 3.85 -15.39
CA SER A 45 15.12 4.24 -14.81
C SER A 45 14.90 5.13 -13.59
N GLN A 46 15.70 4.90 -12.54
CA GLN A 46 15.56 5.59 -11.25
C GLN A 46 15.64 7.12 -11.38
N GLU A 47 16.28 7.62 -12.44
CA GLU A 47 16.43 9.04 -12.76
C GLU A 47 15.13 9.67 -13.31
N LEU A 48 14.21 8.86 -13.84
CA LEU A 48 12.93 9.31 -14.41
C LEU A 48 11.76 9.16 -13.42
N LEU A 49 11.98 8.51 -12.28
CA LEU A 49 10.99 8.46 -11.21
C LEU A 49 10.94 9.80 -10.47
N PRO A 50 9.75 10.31 -10.08
CA PRO A 50 9.66 11.46 -9.22
C PRO A 50 10.48 11.21 -7.94
N ALA A 51 11.23 12.21 -7.47
CA ALA A 51 12.01 12.10 -6.22
C ALA A 51 11.15 11.75 -4.98
N SER A 52 9.82 11.79 -5.09
CA SER A 52 8.84 11.41 -4.08
C SER A 52 8.27 9.98 -4.25
N SER A 53 8.81 9.16 -5.15
CA SER A 53 8.33 7.82 -5.47
C SER A 53 8.94 6.79 -4.50
N PHE A 54 8.15 6.31 -3.53
CA PHE A 54 8.53 5.29 -2.54
C PHE A 54 8.39 3.86 -3.10
N VAL A 55 9.05 3.57 -4.22
CA VAL A 55 8.96 2.29 -4.90
C VAL A 55 10.27 1.55 -4.75
N ASP A 56 10.25 0.38 -4.09
CA ASP A 56 11.43 -0.47 -3.96
C ASP A 56 11.42 -1.58 -5.02
N ARG A 57 12.62 -1.92 -5.53
CA ARG A 57 12.83 -2.90 -6.60
C ARG A 57 13.14 -4.27 -5.99
N VAL A 58 12.27 -5.24 -6.20
CA VAL A 58 12.50 -6.64 -5.82
C VAL A 58 12.87 -7.42 -7.08
N LEU A 59 14.14 -7.83 -7.16
CA LEU A 59 14.62 -8.75 -8.19
C LEU A 59 14.43 -10.18 -7.71
N PHE A 60 13.65 -10.97 -8.45
CA PHE A 60 13.47 -12.38 -8.19
C PHE A 60 14.63 -13.19 -8.80
N PRO A 61 14.92 -14.39 -8.26
CA PRO A 61 16.03 -15.22 -8.74
C PRO A 61 15.91 -15.71 -10.19
N ASP A 62 14.71 -15.69 -10.75
CA ASP A 62 14.39 -16.02 -12.14
C ASP A 62 14.58 -14.84 -13.12
N GLY A 63 14.95 -13.66 -12.60
CA GLY A 63 15.17 -12.45 -13.38
C GLY A 63 13.97 -11.51 -13.43
N ASP A 64 12.83 -11.90 -12.85
CA ASP A 64 11.64 -11.05 -12.80
C ASP A 64 11.89 -9.85 -11.88
N LEU A 65 11.46 -8.67 -12.32
CA LEU A 65 11.56 -7.44 -11.54
C LEU A 65 10.16 -6.97 -11.12
N ALA A 66 9.90 -6.98 -9.82
CA ALA A 66 8.70 -6.37 -9.27
C ALA A 66 9.00 -5.02 -8.62
N TYR A 67 8.07 -4.10 -8.81
CA TYR A 67 8.04 -2.81 -8.14
C TYR A 67 7.05 -2.91 -6.99
N THR A 68 7.55 -2.74 -5.78
CA THR A 68 6.73 -2.81 -4.57
C THR A 68 6.63 -1.43 -3.93
N ASN A 69 5.40 -0.95 -3.76
CA ASN A 69 5.14 0.23 -2.95
C ASN A 69 5.18 -0.19 -1.47
N VAL A 70 6.34 -0.56 -0.96
CA VAL A 70 6.49 -0.82 0.47
C VAL A 70 6.75 0.53 1.13
N GLU A 71 5.67 1.26 1.42
CA GLU A 71 5.77 2.24 2.49
C GLU A 71 6.19 1.46 3.74
N SER A 72 7.42 1.73 4.22
CA SER A 72 7.96 1.05 5.40
C SER A 72 6.96 1.19 6.55
N ALA A 73 6.69 0.09 7.26
CA ALA A 73 5.66 0.08 8.28
C ALA A 73 5.93 1.14 9.36
N VAL A 74 4.87 1.81 9.81
CA VAL A 74 4.98 2.78 10.90
C VAL A 74 5.40 2.06 12.18
N SER A 75 6.51 2.51 12.76
CA SER A 75 7.04 2.01 14.03
C SER A 75 6.55 2.86 15.22
N LYS A 76 6.59 4.20 15.10
CA LYS A 76 6.22 5.10 16.20
C LYS A 76 5.86 6.50 15.70
N ILE A 77 5.05 7.21 16.47
CA ILE A 77 4.85 8.67 16.30
C ILE A 77 5.67 9.41 17.35
N LEU A 78 6.53 10.31 16.87
CA LEU A 78 7.49 11.05 17.70
C LEU A 78 6.99 12.43 18.07
N ASN A 79 6.30 13.10 17.14
CA ASN A 79 5.88 14.48 17.34
C ASN A 79 4.63 14.82 16.54
N LYS A 80 4.01 15.96 16.85
CA LYS A 80 2.84 16.50 16.14
C LYS A 80 3.02 17.99 15.94
N ARG A 81 2.76 18.45 14.71
CA ARG A 81 2.66 19.88 14.39
C ARG A 81 1.28 20.19 13.84
N LYS A 82 0.73 21.33 14.25
CA LYS A 82 -0.54 21.83 13.73
C LYS A 82 -0.25 22.79 12.58
N GLN A 83 -0.78 22.51 11.40
CA GLN A 83 -0.73 23.44 10.28
C GLN A 83 -1.82 24.50 10.44
N THR A 84 -1.57 25.73 9.98
CA THR A 84 -2.50 26.87 10.16
C THR A 84 -3.80 26.67 9.38
N ASP A 85 -3.69 26.17 8.14
CA ASP A 85 -4.80 26.02 7.19
C ASP A 85 -4.97 24.56 6.70
N GLY A 86 -4.38 23.60 7.41
CA GLY A 86 -4.29 22.20 6.99
C GLY A 86 -4.55 21.22 8.11
N GLU A 87 -4.57 19.94 7.74
CA GLU A 87 -4.64 18.86 8.72
C GLU A 87 -3.37 18.80 9.58
N PRO A 88 -3.45 18.29 10.82
CA PRO A 88 -2.25 18.09 11.62
C PRO A 88 -1.34 17.06 10.97
N GLU A 89 -0.04 17.33 11.04
CA GLU A 89 1.00 16.39 10.60
C GLU A 89 1.68 15.79 11.82
N TYR A 90 2.02 14.51 11.69
CA TYR A 90 2.72 13.75 12.71
C TYR A 90 4.11 13.39 12.18
N LEU A 91 5.13 13.52 13.03
CA LEU A 91 6.46 13.00 12.72
C LEU A 91 6.45 11.50 13.00
N VAL A 92 6.61 10.72 11.94
CA VAL A 92 6.47 9.27 11.96
C VAL A 92 7.84 8.64 11.78
N LEU A 93 8.20 7.76 12.72
CA LEU A 93 9.34 6.85 12.61
C LEU A 93 8.86 5.57 11.93
N HIS A 94 9.54 5.20 10.86
CA HIS A 94 9.29 3.98 10.09
C HIS A 94 10.24 2.85 10.52
N ALA A 95 9.91 1.61 10.18
CA ALA A 95 10.68 0.42 10.55
C ALA A 95 12.09 0.37 9.92
N ASP A 96 12.30 1.12 8.85
CA ASP A 96 13.60 1.33 8.20
C ASP A 96 14.48 2.36 8.94
N GLY A 97 13.96 2.94 10.03
CA GLY A 97 14.63 3.97 10.83
C GLY A 97 14.50 5.38 10.27
N ASN A 98 13.77 5.57 9.17
CA ASN A 98 13.56 6.89 8.59
C ASN A 98 12.42 7.64 9.29
N GLU A 99 12.51 8.97 9.29
CA GLU A 99 11.54 9.85 9.93
C GLU A 99 10.95 10.87 8.94
N TYR A 100 9.62 10.88 8.79
CA TYR A 100 8.94 11.80 7.88
C TYR A 100 7.72 12.45 8.52
N TRP A 101 7.49 13.73 8.18
CA TRP A 101 6.24 14.41 8.51
C TRP A 101 5.12 13.89 7.60
N THR A 102 4.15 13.24 8.22
CA THR A 102 3.06 12.57 7.53
C THR A 102 1.72 13.19 7.93
N PRO A 103 0.88 13.57 6.95
CA PRO A 103 -0.46 14.07 7.23
C PRO A 103 -1.35 13.02 7.89
N ARG A 104 -2.27 13.46 8.75
CA ARG A 104 -3.19 12.58 9.46
C ARG A 104 -4.01 11.68 8.52
N SER A 105 -4.37 12.17 7.34
CA SER A 105 -5.10 11.45 6.29
C SER A 105 -4.37 10.23 5.74
N ARG A 106 -3.03 10.18 5.81
CA ARG A 106 -2.22 9.01 5.43
C ARG A 106 -2.05 7.99 6.55
N LEU A 107 -2.39 8.36 7.79
CA LEU A 107 -2.27 7.51 8.98
C LEU A 107 -3.61 6.90 9.39
N VAL A 108 -4.50 6.63 8.43
CA VAL A 108 -5.83 6.07 8.72
C VAL A 108 -5.73 4.66 9.28
N GLU A 109 -4.82 3.84 8.77
CA GLU A 109 -4.61 2.47 9.25
C GLU A 109 -3.79 2.43 10.55
N TYR A 110 -2.96 3.46 10.79
CA TYR A 110 -2.07 3.59 11.95
C TYR A 110 -2.68 4.42 13.09
N THR A 111 -4.01 4.43 13.22
CA THR A 111 -4.71 5.21 14.25
C THR A 111 -4.30 4.85 15.68
N SER A 112 -3.90 3.60 15.92
CA SER A 112 -3.42 3.13 17.23
C SER A 112 -2.21 3.95 17.71
N PHE A 113 -1.20 4.12 16.86
CA PHE A 113 0.00 4.90 17.15
C PHE A 113 -0.33 6.38 17.43
N ILE A 114 -1.31 6.94 16.73
CA ILE A 114 -1.79 8.31 16.98
C ILE A 114 -2.43 8.39 18.37
N THR A 115 -3.30 7.44 18.71
CA THR A 115 -3.95 7.43 20.03
C THR A 115 -2.95 7.28 21.16
N GLU A 116 -1.93 6.45 20.99
CA GLU A 116 -0.87 6.25 21.97
C GLU A 116 -0.05 7.53 22.19
N TYR A 117 0.39 8.16 21.10
CA TYR A 117 1.10 9.44 21.16
C TYR A 117 0.24 10.53 21.83
N GLU A 118 -1.02 10.69 21.45
CA GLU A 118 -1.88 11.72 22.05
C GLU A 118 -2.19 11.45 23.52
N ASN A 119 -2.32 10.18 23.91
CA ASN A 119 -2.49 9.82 25.30
C ASN A 119 -1.25 10.09 26.14
N SER A 120 -0.05 9.77 25.64
CA SER A 120 1.20 10.08 26.35
C SER A 120 1.37 11.60 26.51
N GLU A 121 1.08 12.38 25.46
CA GLU A 121 1.07 13.85 25.51
C GLU A 121 0.09 14.41 26.56
N ARG A 122 -1.08 13.79 26.72
CA ARG A 122 -2.07 14.18 27.72
C ARG A 122 -1.59 13.86 29.13
N VAL A 123 -1.06 12.65 29.34
CA VAL A 123 -0.52 12.22 30.64
C VAL A 123 0.64 13.13 31.06
N ASN A 124 1.53 13.48 30.13
CA ASN A 124 2.62 14.45 30.37
C ASN A 124 2.09 15.83 30.78
N LYS A 125 0.89 16.21 30.33
CA LYS A 125 0.18 17.45 30.70
C LYS A 125 -0.72 17.28 31.94
N GLY A 126 -0.68 16.12 32.61
CA GLY A 126 -1.52 15.81 33.77
C GLY A 126 -3.00 15.60 33.44
N LEU A 127 -3.34 15.40 32.16
CA LEU A 127 -4.70 15.14 31.70
C LEU A 127 -4.96 13.62 31.64
N PRO A 128 -6.20 13.17 31.92
CA PRO A 128 -6.54 11.75 31.77
C PRO A 128 -6.45 11.32 30.30
N PRO A 129 -6.03 10.06 30.04
CA PRO A 129 -5.97 9.51 28.69
C PRO A 129 -7.39 9.42 28.08
N LEU A 130 -7.47 9.52 26.76
CA LEU A 130 -8.70 9.31 26.02
C LEU A 130 -9.09 7.83 26.15
N ARG A 131 -10.23 7.57 26.78
CA ARG A 131 -10.75 6.21 26.92
C ARG A 131 -11.20 5.70 25.56
N ARG A 132 -10.67 4.53 25.15
CA ARG A 132 -11.26 3.74 24.06
C ARG A 132 -12.65 3.24 24.52
N SER A 133 -13.57 3.08 23.58
CA SER A 133 -14.90 2.54 23.90
C SER A 133 -14.78 1.18 24.60
N PRO A 134 -15.66 0.84 25.56
CA PRO A 134 -15.56 -0.39 26.36
C PRO A 134 -15.34 -1.67 25.55
N ARG A 135 -15.90 -1.74 24.34
CA ARG A 135 -15.80 -2.90 23.43
C ARG A 135 -14.37 -3.28 22.98
N LEU A 136 -13.41 -2.36 23.08
CA LEU A 136 -12.01 -2.60 22.68
C LEU A 136 -11.08 -2.84 23.87
N ALA A 137 -11.52 -2.56 25.10
CA ALA A 137 -10.70 -2.73 26.30
C ALA A 137 -10.53 -4.21 26.70
N GLU A 138 -11.44 -5.08 26.25
CA GLU A 138 -11.39 -6.52 26.51
C GLU A 138 -10.33 -7.26 25.65
N LEU A 139 -9.74 -6.59 24.66
CA LEU A 139 -8.67 -7.16 23.81
C LEU A 139 -7.25 -6.86 24.31
N ASP A 140 -7.09 -5.93 25.27
CA ASP A 140 -5.79 -5.54 25.85
C ASP A 140 -5.40 -6.42 27.06
N THR A 141 -6.13 -7.49 27.36
CA THR A 141 -5.73 -8.43 28.43
C THR A 141 -4.68 -9.41 27.91
N GLU A 142 -3.44 -9.24 28.36
CA GLU A 142 -2.38 -10.24 28.27
C GLU A 142 -2.92 -11.61 28.75
N PRO A 143 -2.72 -12.71 28.00
CA PRO A 143 -3.10 -14.03 28.47
C PRO A 143 -2.22 -14.39 29.68
N THR A 144 -2.79 -14.37 30.87
CA THR A 144 -2.16 -14.91 32.08
C THR A 144 -2.10 -16.45 31.95
N GLU A 145 -1.12 -16.97 31.22
CA GLU A 145 -0.78 -18.40 31.30
C GLU A 145 -0.08 -18.66 32.65
N VAL A 146 -0.88 -18.98 33.66
CA VAL A 146 -0.40 -19.61 34.88
C VAL A 146 -0.17 -21.09 34.61
N PHE A 147 1.03 -21.44 34.16
CA PHE A 147 1.49 -22.83 34.25
C PHE A 147 1.90 -23.13 35.68
N GLN A 148 1.12 -23.97 36.38
CA GLN A 148 1.54 -24.60 37.62
C GLN A 148 2.18 -25.95 37.26
N PHE A 149 3.43 -26.15 37.71
CA PHE A 149 4.17 -27.41 37.65
C PHE A 149 3.75 -28.37 38.76
#